data_AF-A0A7Y2P484-F1
#
_entry.id   AF-A0A7Y2P484-F1
#
_cell.length_a   1.000
_cell.length_b   1.000
_cell.length_c   1.000
_cell.angle_alpha   90.00
_cell.angle_beta   90.00
_cell.angle_gamma   90.00
#
_symmetry.space_group_name_H-M   'P 1'
#
loop_
_entity.id
_entity.type
_entity.pdbx_description
1 polymer ?
#
loop_
_entity_poly.entity_id
_entity_poly.type
_entity_poly.pdbx_seq_one_letter_code
_entity_poly.pdbx_strand_id
1 'polypeptide(L)'
;MKYNMLVVIVLSAFLFTCDRNENVLEPSNNVQVQVGCWSPSYVGYANSQIGCGLLQSFGDANLDQQFNGEVGIQRSFWQGVNASVFIFDECGDKNALSFPQGYILVGINLFFDVIYSTGSTLPNATVLAHEWVHQVQFRYGWMNNNEPTVRRTELEADAFSGYYTLLIKSWAIEQFNTVFATLYNLGDYNYNNRGHHCTPQERVNAGYLGMNTAIFALQNGISYSYLDLHQIFGNQLAKKEGESTSTQLQYQDVIDYLEKIGDRIDEEGFHKVENLRGQDNFIASTIKE
;
A
#
# COMPACT_ATOMS: atom_id res chain seq x y z
N MET A 1 -46.22 62.11 22.99
CA MET A 1 -45.16 62.70 22.15
C MET A 1 -44.88 61.74 20.99
N LYS A 2 -44.95 62.24 19.75
CA LYS A 2 -44.69 61.52 18.50
C LYS A 2 -43.23 61.75 18.09
N TYR A 3 -42.51 60.71 17.65
CA TYR A 3 -41.41 60.73 16.65
C TYR A 3 -41.27 59.28 16.13
N ASN A 4 -41.79 58.95 14.95
CA ASN A 4 -41.15 58.95 13.61
C ASN A 4 -39.95 57.98 13.43
N MET A 5 -40.29 56.78 12.93
CA MET A 5 -39.82 56.17 11.68
C MET A 5 -38.32 56.15 11.35
N LEU A 6 -37.73 54.95 11.31
CA LEU A 6 -36.74 54.57 10.31
C LEU A 6 -36.91 53.08 9.96
N VAL A 7 -37.25 52.82 8.69
CA VAL A 7 -37.24 51.50 8.06
C VAL A 7 -35.83 51.26 7.55
N VAL A 8 -35.21 50.15 7.95
CA VAL A 8 -33.99 49.64 7.30
C VAL A 8 -34.31 48.22 6.83
N ILE A 9 -34.42 48.07 5.51
CA ILE A 9 -34.44 46.76 4.84
C ILE A 9 -32.98 46.36 4.67
N VAL A 10 -32.54 45.31 5.35
CA VAL A 10 -31.27 44.64 5.03
C VAL A 10 -31.60 43.36 4.27
N LEU A 11 -31.26 43.37 2.99
CA LEU A 11 -31.19 42.20 2.13
C LEU A 11 -29.97 41.38 2.56
N SER A 12 -30.15 40.24 3.22
CA SER A 12 -29.05 39.32 3.50
C SER A 12 -29.04 38.22 2.44
N ALA A 13 -28.20 38.42 1.41
CA ALA A 13 -27.68 37.33 0.60
C ALA A 13 -26.57 36.64 1.41
N PHE A 14 -26.78 35.39 1.79
CA PHE A 14 -25.70 34.54 2.30
C PHE A 14 -25.11 33.74 1.13
N LEU A 15 -23.91 34.15 0.71
CA LEU A 15 -22.97 33.38 -0.08
C LEU A 15 -22.07 32.57 0.88
N PHE A 16 -21.67 31.38 0.45
CA PHE A 16 -20.80 30.44 1.16
C PHE A 16 -19.41 31.01 1.50
N THR A 17 -18.91 30.69 2.71
CA THR A 17 -17.46 30.55 2.99
C THR A 17 -17.25 29.38 3.95
N CYS A 18 -16.50 28.36 3.54
CA CYS A 18 -15.99 27.31 4.43
C CYS A 18 -14.65 27.80 4.97
N ASP A 19 -14.59 28.12 6.26
CA ASP A 19 -13.42 28.69 6.92
C ASP A 19 -12.44 27.58 7.35
N ARG A 20 -11.16 27.72 7.00
CA ARG A 20 -10.06 26.88 7.49
C ARG A 20 -9.54 27.51 8.78
N ASN A 21 -9.67 26.83 9.91
CA ASN A 21 -8.87 27.16 11.10
C ASN A 21 -7.83 26.07 11.35
N GLU A 22 -6.57 26.47 11.18
CA GLU A 22 -5.36 25.77 11.60
C GLU A 22 -5.22 25.86 13.12
N ASN A 23 -5.00 24.71 13.78
CA ASN A 23 -4.35 24.65 15.09
C ASN A 23 -3.54 23.35 15.15
N VAL A 24 -2.22 23.50 15.09
CA VAL A 24 -1.20 22.45 15.25
C VAL A 24 -0.88 22.32 16.75
N LEU A 25 -0.87 21.11 17.32
CA LEU A 25 -0.50 20.86 18.73
C LEU A 25 0.48 19.69 18.86
N GLU A 26 1.43 19.81 19.79
CA GLU A 26 2.59 18.92 20.06
C GLU A 26 2.33 17.76 21.07
N PRO A 27 3.18 16.70 21.12
CA PRO A 27 2.95 15.47 21.91
C PRO A 27 3.73 15.23 23.22
N SER A 28 3.11 14.50 24.16
CA SER A 28 3.74 13.73 25.26
C SER A 28 2.72 12.73 25.86
N ASN A 29 2.99 11.66 26.64
CA ASN A 29 3.99 10.58 26.72
C ASN A 29 3.28 9.43 27.49
N ASN A 30 3.57 8.16 27.15
CA ASN A 30 2.94 6.88 27.56
C ASN A 30 1.83 6.36 26.63
N VAL A 31 2.24 5.72 25.54
CA VAL A 31 1.37 5.02 24.57
C VAL A 31 1.86 3.57 24.42
N GLN A 32 0.96 2.61 24.66
CA GLN A 32 1.15 1.22 24.25
C GLN A 32 0.63 1.10 22.82
N VAL A 33 1.50 0.69 21.90
CA VAL A 33 1.31 0.67 20.46
C VAL A 33 0.76 -0.69 20.04
N GLN A 34 -0.12 -0.72 19.03
CA GLN A 34 -0.56 -1.96 18.39
C GLN A 34 -0.22 -1.90 16.90
N VAL A 35 0.24 -3.03 16.36
CA VAL A 35 0.92 -3.17 15.06
C VAL A 35 -0.07 -3.16 13.86
N GLY A 36 0.31 -2.49 12.77
CA GLY A 36 -0.28 -2.59 11.41
C GLY A 36 -1.04 -1.36 10.86
N CYS A 37 -1.27 -1.41 9.53
CA CYS A 37 -1.76 -0.37 8.64
C CYS A 37 -3.17 0.15 8.96
N TRP A 38 -3.36 1.44 8.69
CA TRP A 38 -4.52 2.32 8.98
C TRP A 38 -5.48 1.91 10.12
N SER A 39 -5.40 2.64 11.24
CA SER A 39 -6.47 2.70 12.24
C SER A 39 -6.95 4.15 12.43
N PRO A 40 -8.27 4.43 12.34
CA PRO A 40 -8.87 5.70 12.77
C PRO A 40 -8.58 6.04 14.24
N SER A 41 -8.10 5.05 15.01
CA SER A 41 -7.83 5.12 16.44
C SER A 41 -6.32 5.10 16.73
N TYR A 42 -5.45 5.36 15.74
CA TYR A 42 -4.01 5.48 15.98
C TYR A 42 -3.77 6.63 16.96
N VAL A 43 -3.50 6.27 18.22
CA VAL A 43 -3.42 7.21 19.34
C VAL A 43 -2.22 8.16 19.19
N GLY A 44 -1.28 7.87 18.30
CA GLY A 44 -0.21 8.80 17.92
C GLY A 44 -0.67 10.02 17.14
N TYR A 45 -1.83 9.95 16.46
CA TYR A 45 -2.49 11.13 15.89
C TYR A 45 -3.24 11.92 16.98
N ALA A 46 -3.77 11.23 18.01
CA ALA A 46 -4.50 11.84 19.11
C ALA A 46 -3.59 12.42 20.22
N ASN A 47 -2.35 11.94 20.32
CA ASN A 47 -1.31 12.38 21.26
C ASN A 47 -0.12 13.05 20.54
N SER A 48 -0.24 13.41 19.25
CA SER A 48 0.76 14.08 18.38
C SER A 48 2.12 13.38 18.14
N GLN A 49 2.30 12.13 18.58
CA GLN A 49 3.57 11.39 18.57
C GLN A 49 3.44 10.16 17.66
N ILE A 50 4.15 10.13 16.52
CA ILE A 50 4.18 8.97 15.63
C ILE A 50 5.49 8.21 15.85
N GLY A 51 5.40 7.02 16.45
CA GLY A 51 6.58 6.29 16.93
C GLY A 51 7.46 7.17 17.84
N CYS A 52 8.77 7.09 17.62
CA CYS A 52 9.82 7.85 18.32
C CYS A 52 10.22 9.12 17.55
N GLY A 53 9.57 9.38 16.42
CA GLY A 53 9.76 10.56 15.59
C GLY A 53 10.16 10.23 14.15
N LEU A 54 10.11 11.25 13.30
CA LEU A 54 10.56 11.16 11.92
C LEU A 54 12.09 11.16 11.86
N LEU A 55 12.62 10.34 10.95
CA LEU A 55 14.03 10.24 10.66
C LEU A 55 14.31 10.86 9.29
N GLN A 56 15.50 11.43 9.14
CA GLN A 56 15.95 11.97 7.87
C GLN A 56 16.57 10.92 6.95
N SER A 57 16.94 9.75 7.50
CA SER A 57 17.80 8.75 6.86
C SER A 57 17.70 7.41 7.59
N PHE A 58 17.99 6.31 6.89
CA PHE A 58 18.22 4.99 7.46
C PHE A 58 19.61 4.82 8.09
N GLY A 59 20.45 5.87 8.04
CA GLY A 59 21.84 5.84 8.51
C GLY A 59 22.84 5.29 7.48
N ASP A 60 22.39 4.95 6.27
CA ASP A 60 23.21 4.47 5.16
C ASP A 60 22.82 5.19 3.87
N ALA A 61 23.76 5.94 3.29
CA ALA A 61 23.51 6.79 2.13
C ALA A 61 23.10 6.00 0.86
N ASN A 62 23.57 4.76 0.71
CA ASN A 62 23.19 3.91 -0.42
C ASN A 62 21.76 3.38 -0.25
N LEU A 63 21.38 2.98 0.97
CA LEU A 63 19.99 2.61 1.27
C LEU A 63 19.04 3.80 1.11
N ASP A 64 19.45 4.99 1.57
CA ASP A 64 18.67 6.22 1.37
C ASP A 64 18.48 6.54 -0.12
N GLN A 65 19.53 6.40 -0.93
CA GLN A 65 19.43 6.62 -2.37
C GLN A 65 18.49 5.61 -3.03
N GLN A 66 18.60 4.32 -2.69
CA GLN A 66 17.72 3.28 -3.21
C GLN A 66 16.26 3.53 -2.81
N PHE A 67 16.01 3.84 -1.54
CA PHE A 67 14.67 4.14 -1.05
C PHE A 67 14.07 5.38 -1.70
N ASN A 68 14.82 6.48 -1.79
CA ASN A 68 14.34 7.69 -2.45
C ASN A 68 14.09 7.49 -3.95
N GLY A 69 14.92 6.67 -4.61
CA GLY A 69 14.69 6.24 -5.99
C GLY A 69 13.37 5.47 -6.11
N GLU A 70 13.13 4.53 -5.20
CA GLU A 70 11.89 3.75 -5.15
C GLU A 70 10.65 4.62 -4.92
N VAL A 71 10.71 5.58 -4.00
CA VAL A 71 9.65 6.59 -3.79
C VAL A 71 9.34 7.35 -5.08
N GLY A 72 10.37 7.73 -5.85
CA GLY A 72 10.21 8.39 -7.15
C GLY A 72 9.52 7.51 -8.20
N ILE A 73 9.89 6.23 -8.28
CA ILE A 73 9.28 5.26 -9.19
C ILE A 73 7.80 5.08 -8.84
N GLN A 74 7.50 4.87 -7.56
CA GLN A 74 6.12 4.65 -7.11
C GLN A 74 5.25 5.90 -7.27
N ARG A 75 5.78 7.09 -7.00
CA ARG A 75 5.07 8.34 -7.32
C ARG A 75 4.70 8.44 -8.79
N SER A 76 5.58 7.96 -9.67
CA SER A 76 5.38 8.00 -11.11
C SER A 76 4.42 6.91 -11.61
N PHE A 77 4.35 5.79 -10.90
CA PHE A 77 3.42 4.69 -11.20
C PHE A 77 2.01 4.98 -10.68
N TRP A 78 1.91 5.38 -9.42
CA TRP A 78 0.65 5.68 -8.73
C TRP A 78 0.11 7.08 -9.07
N GLN A 79 0.11 7.45 -10.36
CA GLN A 79 -0.30 8.78 -10.82
C GLN A 79 -1.71 9.12 -10.33
N GLY A 80 -1.93 10.39 -9.99
CA GLY A 80 -3.19 10.87 -9.39
C GLY A 80 -3.29 10.63 -7.89
N VAL A 81 -2.43 9.80 -7.29
CA VAL A 81 -2.44 9.46 -5.86
C VAL A 81 -1.18 10.01 -5.18
N ASN A 82 -1.25 11.28 -4.76
CA ASN A 82 -0.11 11.95 -4.15
C ASN A 82 0.10 11.52 -2.69
N ALA A 83 1.34 11.13 -2.37
CA ALA A 83 1.77 10.84 -1.00
C ALA A 83 3.15 11.45 -0.71
N SER A 84 3.32 11.93 0.51
CA SER A 84 4.61 12.29 1.10
C SER A 84 5.11 11.12 1.93
N VAL A 85 6.31 10.62 1.61
CA VAL A 85 6.89 9.43 2.25
C VAL A 85 7.96 9.88 3.23
N PHE A 86 7.91 9.36 4.45
CA PHE A 86 8.88 9.64 5.50
C PHE A 86 9.41 8.35 6.12
N ILE A 87 10.62 8.42 6.67
CA ILE A 87 11.18 7.38 7.53
C ILE A 87 10.80 7.74 8.96
N PHE A 88 10.45 6.75 9.78
CA PHE A 88 10.21 6.99 11.20
C PHE A 88 10.83 5.89 12.07
N ASP A 89 11.14 6.25 13.31
CA ASP A 89 11.53 5.29 14.34
C ASP A 89 10.25 4.71 14.96
N GLU A 90 10.05 3.39 14.88
CA GLU A 90 8.85 2.76 15.43
C GLU A 90 8.84 2.64 16.97
N CYS A 91 9.94 2.96 17.66
CA CYS A 91 10.17 2.69 19.09
C CYS A 91 10.12 1.20 19.49
N GLY A 92 10.13 0.26 18.55
CA GLY A 92 10.01 -1.16 18.84
C GLY A 92 9.39 -1.95 17.70
N ASP A 93 8.08 -2.19 17.78
CA ASP A 93 7.37 -3.08 16.86
C ASP A 93 7.47 -2.60 15.40
N LYS A 94 7.81 -3.54 14.52
CA LYS A 94 8.03 -3.31 13.09
C LYS A 94 6.71 -2.88 12.43
N ASN A 95 6.71 -1.76 11.70
CA ASN A 95 5.53 -1.26 11.03
C ASN A 95 5.82 -0.31 9.85
N ALA A 96 4.87 -0.23 8.94
CA ALA A 96 4.70 0.85 7.99
C ALA A 96 3.26 1.36 8.10
N LEU A 97 3.04 2.63 7.77
CA LEU A 97 1.76 3.28 8.03
C LEU A 97 1.38 4.20 6.89
N SER A 98 0.12 4.12 6.47
CA SER A 98 -0.49 5.02 5.50
C SER A 98 -1.64 5.80 6.12
N PHE A 99 -1.67 7.12 5.89
CA PHE A 99 -2.64 8.05 6.47
C PHE A 99 -3.49 8.73 5.40
N PRO A 100 -4.81 8.94 5.60
CA PRO A 100 -5.70 9.59 4.62
C PRO A 100 -5.28 11.00 4.21
N GLN A 101 -4.44 11.66 5.00
CA GLN A 101 -3.90 12.98 4.72
C GLN A 101 -2.81 13.00 3.64
N GLY A 102 -2.44 11.85 3.07
CA GLY A 102 -1.40 11.76 2.05
C GLY A 102 -0.01 11.51 2.63
N TYR A 103 0.10 10.83 3.78
CA TYR A 103 1.38 10.48 4.40
C TYR A 103 1.59 8.98 4.42
N ILE A 104 2.79 8.57 4.04
CA ILE A 104 3.29 7.20 4.21
C ILE A 104 4.51 7.27 5.12
N LEU A 105 4.53 6.45 6.16
CA LEU A 105 5.64 6.32 7.09
C LEU A 105 6.21 4.91 6.97
N VAL A 106 7.51 4.83 6.68
CA VAL A 106 8.23 3.56 6.60
C VAL A 106 9.12 3.45 7.83
N GLY A 107 8.86 2.42 8.62
CA GLY A 107 9.58 2.16 9.86
C GLY A 107 11.00 1.66 9.60
N ILE A 108 11.97 2.19 10.34
CA ILE A 108 13.37 1.78 10.21
C ILE A 108 13.59 0.30 10.58
N ASN A 109 12.92 -0.20 11.63
CA ASN A 109 13.05 -1.58 12.08
C ASN A 109 12.41 -2.54 11.08
N LEU A 110 11.22 -2.22 10.54
CA LEU A 110 10.63 -2.99 9.46
C LEU A 110 11.53 -3.03 8.22
N PHE A 111 12.04 -1.87 7.80
CA PHE A 111 12.88 -1.77 6.60
C PHE A 111 14.11 -2.67 6.69
N PHE A 112 14.81 -2.64 7.83
CA PHE A 112 15.96 -3.50 8.06
C PHE A 112 15.58 -4.97 8.28
N ASP A 113 14.44 -5.26 8.91
CA ASP A 113 13.99 -6.65 9.08
C ASP A 113 13.71 -7.33 7.75
N VAL A 114 13.13 -6.61 6.78
CA VAL A 114 12.94 -7.10 5.41
C VAL A 114 14.30 -7.43 4.79
N ILE A 115 15.31 -6.57 4.96
CA ILE A 115 16.66 -6.81 4.46
C ILE A 115 17.28 -8.04 5.12
N TYR A 116 17.19 -8.15 6.45
CA TYR A 116 17.80 -9.26 7.19
C TYR A 116 17.12 -10.59 6.93
N SER A 117 15.79 -10.62 6.84
CA SER A 117 15.01 -11.84 6.64
C SER A 117 15.10 -12.37 5.21
N THR A 118 15.31 -11.50 4.22
CA THR A 118 15.38 -11.89 2.80
C THR A 118 16.78 -11.84 2.19
N GLY A 119 17.73 -11.22 2.88
CA GLY A 119 19.06 -10.92 2.33
C GLY A 119 19.06 -9.88 1.22
N SER A 120 17.98 -9.12 1.04
CA SER A 120 17.76 -8.24 -0.11
C SER A 120 17.05 -6.94 0.26
N THR A 121 17.44 -5.82 -0.36
CA THR A 121 16.71 -4.54 -0.22
C THR A 121 15.46 -4.48 -1.08
N LEU A 122 15.33 -5.37 -2.06
CA LEU A 122 14.29 -5.33 -3.09
C LEU A 122 12.86 -5.38 -2.50
N PRO A 123 12.51 -6.28 -1.57
CA PRO A 123 11.12 -6.40 -1.12
C PRO A 123 10.57 -5.19 -0.36
N ASN A 124 11.43 -4.27 0.10
CA ASN A 124 10.99 -2.98 0.66
C ASN A 124 10.20 -2.16 -0.37
N ALA A 125 10.43 -2.36 -1.68
CA ALA A 125 9.58 -1.79 -2.71
C ALA A 125 8.13 -2.30 -2.63
N THR A 126 7.94 -3.60 -2.37
CA THR A 126 6.59 -4.17 -2.20
C THR A 126 5.91 -3.63 -0.95
N VAL A 127 6.64 -3.48 0.16
CA VAL A 127 6.11 -2.87 1.40
C VAL A 127 5.65 -1.44 1.13
N LEU A 128 6.47 -0.62 0.47
CA LEU A 128 6.08 0.74 0.10
C LEU A 128 4.87 0.77 -0.87
N ALA A 129 4.81 -0.19 -1.80
CA ALA A 129 3.69 -0.30 -2.73
C ALA A 129 2.39 -0.64 -2.02
N HIS A 130 2.44 -1.52 -1.03
CA HIS A 130 1.31 -1.81 -0.16
C HIS A 130 0.80 -0.52 0.53
N GLU A 131 1.68 0.27 1.14
CA GLU A 131 1.28 1.54 1.78
C GLU A 131 0.71 2.57 0.79
N TRP A 132 1.22 2.59 -0.44
CA TRP A 132 0.70 3.46 -1.48
C TRP A 132 -0.70 3.05 -1.93
N VAL A 133 -1.00 1.75 -1.91
CA VAL A 133 -2.35 1.27 -2.25
C VAL A 133 -3.36 1.69 -1.19
N HIS A 134 -2.98 1.79 0.07
CA HIS A 134 -3.85 2.45 1.04
C HIS A 134 -4.16 3.90 0.65
N GLN A 135 -3.21 4.64 0.06
CA GLN A 135 -3.51 5.97 -0.50
C GLN A 135 -4.49 5.93 -1.66
N VAL A 136 -4.40 4.91 -2.52
CA VAL A 136 -5.40 4.65 -3.57
C VAL A 136 -6.77 4.41 -2.91
N GLN A 137 -6.84 3.52 -1.93
CA GLN A 137 -8.08 3.18 -1.22
C GLN A 137 -8.67 4.38 -0.47
N PHE A 138 -7.85 5.25 0.13
CA PHE A 138 -8.32 6.51 0.74
C PHE A 138 -8.91 7.45 -0.31
N ARG A 139 -8.21 7.64 -1.43
CA ARG A 139 -8.63 8.56 -2.50
C ARG A 139 -10.00 8.19 -3.06
N TYR A 140 -10.24 6.89 -3.29
CA TYR A 140 -11.49 6.41 -3.90
C TYR A 140 -12.55 5.97 -2.90
N GLY A 141 -12.27 6.04 -1.60
CA GLY A 141 -13.20 5.61 -0.56
C GLY A 141 -13.43 4.09 -0.53
N TRP A 142 -12.40 3.31 -0.86
CA TRP A 142 -12.44 1.84 -0.89
C TRP A 142 -12.08 1.17 0.44
N MET A 143 -11.73 1.96 1.46
CA MET A 143 -11.54 1.46 2.82
C MET A 143 -12.84 0.80 3.31
N ASN A 144 -12.82 -0.51 3.58
CA ASN A 144 -14.03 -1.20 4.03
C ASN A 144 -14.22 -1.08 5.55
N ASN A 145 -14.84 0.03 5.97
CA ASN A 145 -15.11 0.30 7.38
C ASN A 145 -16.21 -0.59 8.00
N ASN A 146 -16.87 -1.43 7.21
CA ASN A 146 -18.01 -2.25 7.64
C ASN A 146 -17.62 -3.70 7.96
N GLU A 147 -16.36 -4.09 7.76
CA GLU A 147 -15.87 -5.41 8.18
C GLU A 147 -15.50 -5.45 9.66
N PRO A 148 -15.66 -6.61 10.32
CA PRO A 148 -15.18 -6.81 11.69
C PRO A 148 -13.66 -6.64 11.82
N THR A 149 -12.92 -6.81 10.71
CA THR A 149 -11.47 -6.72 10.60
C THR A 149 -11.08 -5.92 9.35
N VAL A 150 -9.85 -5.42 9.25
CA VAL A 150 -9.34 -4.73 8.04
C VAL A 150 -8.98 -5.68 6.89
N ARG A 151 -9.36 -6.96 7.01
CA ARG A 151 -8.85 -8.08 6.21
C ARG A 151 -8.94 -7.85 4.69
N ARG A 152 -10.11 -7.52 4.13
CA ARG A 152 -10.20 -7.34 2.66
C ARG A 152 -9.40 -6.14 2.16
N THR A 153 -9.30 -5.08 2.96
CA THR A 153 -8.53 -3.88 2.61
C THR A 153 -7.03 -4.21 2.52
N GLU A 154 -6.51 -4.96 3.50
CA GLU A 154 -5.12 -5.44 3.53
C GLU A 154 -4.78 -6.41 2.40
N LEU A 155 -5.65 -7.41 2.15
CA LEU A 155 -5.43 -8.36 1.04
C LEU A 155 -5.51 -7.68 -0.33
N GLU A 156 -6.36 -6.67 -0.48
CA GLU A 156 -6.35 -5.89 -1.70
C GLU A 156 -5.03 -5.12 -1.87
N ALA A 157 -4.52 -4.49 -0.80
CA ALA A 157 -3.22 -3.82 -0.82
C ALA A 157 -2.07 -4.79 -1.16
N ASP A 158 -2.09 -6.00 -0.63
CA ASP A 158 -1.15 -7.06 -1.01
C ASP A 158 -1.28 -7.44 -2.49
N ALA A 159 -2.49 -7.57 -3.04
CA ALA A 159 -2.70 -7.86 -4.46
C ALA A 159 -2.19 -6.74 -5.37
N PHE A 160 -2.51 -5.47 -5.07
CA PHE A 160 -1.97 -4.36 -5.85
C PHE A 160 -0.44 -4.26 -5.75
N SER A 161 0.15 -4.47 -4.58
CA SER A 161 1.60 -4.43 -4.41
C SER A 161 2.29 -5.54 -5.22
N GLY A 162 1.72 -6.74 -5.27
CA GLY A 162 2.17 -7.83 -6.15
C GLY A 162 2.07 -7.46 -7.65
N TYR A 163 0.96 -6.84 -8.06
CA TYR A 163 0.78 -6.34 -9.43
C TYR A 163 1.85 -5.31 -9.80
N TYR A 164 2.06 -4.30 -8.95
CA TYR A 164 3.10 -3.29 -9.11
C TYR A 164 4.49 -3.92 -9.24
N THR A 165 4.85 -4.79 -8.28
CA THR A 165 6.19 -5.35 -8.20
C THR A 165 6.50 -6.16 -9.45
N LEU A 166 5.57 -6.98 -9.97
CA LEU A 166 5.83 -7.67 -11.23
C LEU A 166 5.90 -6.71 -12.42
N LEU A 167 4.97 -5.76 -12.51
CA LEU A 167 4.85 -4.93 -13.70
C LEU A 167 6.05 -4.00 -13.88
N ILE A 168 6.52 -3.40 -12.77
CA ILE A 168 7.52 -2.32 -12.78
C ILE A 168 8.92 -2.83 -12.51
N LYS A 169 9.09 -3.93 -11.77
CA LYS A 169 10.43 -4.43 -11.45
C LYS A 169 10.92 -5.38 -12.54
N SER A 170 12.11 -5.11 -13.04
CA SER A 170 12.87 -6.02 -13.92
C SER A 170 13.68 -7.01 -13.10
N TRP A 171 13.04 -7.65 -12.12
CA TRP A 171 13.68 -8.61 -11.25
C TRP A 171 13.71 -10.00 -11.89
N ALA A 172 14.77 -10.74 -11.59
CA ALA A 172 14.81 -12.17 -11.85
C ALA A 172 13.75 -12.89 -11.00
N ILE A 173 13.29 -14.05 -11.45
CA ILE A 173 12.17 -14.74 -10.81
C ILE A 173 12.51 -15.19 -9.39
N GLU A 174 13.76 -15.57 -9.14
CA GLU A 174 14.26 -15.92 -7.81
C GLU A 174 14.18 -14.72 -6.84
N GLN A 175 14.28 -13.50 -7.35
CA GLN A 175 14.12 -12.30 -6.53
C GLN A 175 12.66 -12.09 -6.11
N PHE A 176 11.67 -12.57 -6.88
CA PHE A 176 10.27 -12.53 -6.45
C PHE A 176 9.99 -13.46 -5.26
N ASN A 177 10.80 -14.51 -5.04
CA ASN A 177 10.67 -15.32 -3.83
C ASN A 177 10.83 -14.47 -2.56
N THR A 178 11.69 -13.44 -2.60
CA THR A 178 11.89 -12.52 -1.48
C THR A 178 10.67 -11.63 -1.21
N VAL A 179 9.85 -11.35 -2.23
CA VAL A 179 8.56 -10.66 -2.07
C VAL A 179 7.58 -11.53 -1.31
N PHE A 180 7.42 -12.79 -1.73
CA PHE A 180 6.49 -13.71 -1.07
C PHE A 180 6.93 -14.04 0.34
N ALA A 181 8.24 -14.19 0.59
CA ALA A 181 8.78 -14.33 1.93
C ALA A 181 8.41 -13.13 2.81
N THR A 182 8.51 -11.91 2.27
CA THR A 182 8.11 -10.69 2.98
C THR A 182 6.61 -10.68 3.28
N LEU A 183 5.76 -10.98 2.29
CA LEU A 183 4.31 -11.04 2.49
C LEU A 183 3.90 -12.09 3.54
N TYR A 184 4.56 -13.24 3.52
CA TYR A 184 4.36 -14.31 4.48
C TYR A 184 4.75 -13.86 5.90
N ASN A 185 5.94 -13.26 6.06
CA ASN A 185 6.47 -12.84 7.35
C ASN A 185 5.68 -11.69 8.01
N LEU A 186 4.97 -10.90 7.20
CA LEU A 186 4.11 -9.82 7.66
C LEU A 186 2.71 -10.29 8.11
N GLY A 187 2.32 -11.54 7.84
CA GLY A 187 1.04 -12.08 8.30
C GLY A 187 1.09 -12.60 9.74
N ASP A 188 -0.09 -12.72 10.36
CA ASP A 188 -0.22 -13.27 11.72
C ASP A 188 -1.44 -14.20 11.86
N TYR A 189 -1.53 -14.95 12.96
CA TYR A 189 -2.68 -15.84 13.25
C TYR A 189 -3.55 -15.31 14.42
N ASN A 190 -3.43 -14.03 14.75
CA ASN A 190 -4.07 -13.47 15.93
C ASN A 190 -5.51 -13.04 15.64
N TYR A 191 -6.37 -13.97 15.23
CA TYR A 191 -7.75 -13.73 14.77
C TYR A 191 -8.65 -12.90 15.72
N ASN A 192 -8.31 -12.86 17.01
CA ASN A 192 -9.06 -12.11 18.03
C ASN A 192 -8.52 -10.69 18.26
N ASN A 193 -7.43 -10.32 17.59
CA ASN A 193 -6.88 -8.97 17.60
C ASN A 193 -7.62 -8.12 16.57
N ARG A 194 -8.02 -6.90 16.94
CA ARG A 194 -8.63 -5.94 16.00
C ARG A 194 -7.66 -5.49 14.90
N GLY A 195 -6.35 -5.62 15.14
CA GLY A 195 -5.29 -5.54 14.14
C GLY A 195 -4.83 -6.91 13.66
N HIS A 196 -5.75 -7.84 13.39
CA HIS A 196 -5.43 -9.09 12.70
C HIS A 196 -5.39 -8.83 11.20
N HIS A 197 -4.22 -8.96 10.60
CA HIS A 197 -3.91 -8.49 9.24
C HIS A 197 -3.84 -9.60 8.20
N CYS A 198 -4.68 -10.62 8.38
CA CYS A 198 -4.70 -11.86 7.60
C CYS A 198 -3.54 -12.82 7.94
N THR A 199 -3.79 -14.10 7.70
CA THR A 199 -2.77 -15.13 7.85
C THR A 199 -1.63 -14.95 6.85
N PRO A 200 -0.42 -15.42 7.17
CA PRO A 200 0.71 -15.47 6.22
C PRO A 200 0.31 -15.99 4.84
N GLN A 201 -0.52 -17.04 4.79
CA GLN A 201 -0.92 -17.65 3.53
C GLN A 201 -1.90 -16.79 2.72
N GLU A 202 -2.82 -16.09 3.39
CA GLU A 202 -3.75 -15.20 2.72
C GLU A 202 -3.01 -14.03 2.05
N ARG A 203 -2.04 -13.44 2.75
CA ARG A 203 -1.19 -12.35 2.22
C ARG A 203 -0.39 -12.79 1.00
N VAL A 204 0.25 -13.96 1.06
CA VAL A 204 0.96 -14.56 -0.09
C VAL A 204 0.02 -14.79 -1.27
N ASN A 205 -1.17 -15.34 -1.01
CA ASN A 205 -2.14 -15.63 -2.06
C ASN A 205 -2.72 -14.37 -2.71
N ALA A 206 -2.85 -13.29 -1.93
CA ALA A 206 -3.24 -11.98 -2.45
C ALA A 206 -2.13 -11.37 -3.33
N GLY A 207 -0.89 -11.31 -2.86
CA GLY A 207 0.24 -10.86 -3.69
C GLY A 207 0.38 -11.67 -4.98
N TYR A 208 0.16 -12.98 -4.90
CA TYR A 208 0.22 -13.87 -6.05
C TYR A 208 -0.90 -13.61 -7.07
N LEU A 209 -2.11 -13.30 -6.60
CA LEU A 209 -3.21 -12.84 -7.46
C LEU A 209 -2.81 -11.56 -8.23
N GLY A 210 -2.18 -10.62 -7.54
CA GLY A 210 -1.62 -9.41 -8.13
C GLY A 210 -0.63 -9.68 -9.25
N MET A 211 0.39 -10.50 -8.96
CA MET A 211 1.41 -10.87 -9.93
C MET A 211 0.82 -11.57 -11.16
N ASN A 212 -0.08 -12.55 -10.97
CA ASN A 212 -0.73 -13.20 -12.11
C ASN A 212 -1.55 -12.24 -12.97
N THR A 213 -2.19 -11.26 -12.34
CA THR A 213 -2.93 -10.22 -13.06
C THR A 213 -1.99 -9.36 -13.91
N ALA A 214 -0.78 -9.05 -13.41
CA ALA A 214 0.25 -8.36 -14.17
C ALA A 214 0.84 -9.22 -15.31
N ILE A 215 1.05 -10.54 -15.10
CA ILE A 215 1.45 -11.46 -16.19
C ILE A 215 0.40 -11.43 -17.30
N PHE A 216 -0.87 -11.58 -16.94
CA PHE A 216 -1.97 -11.58 -17.90
C PHE A 216 -2.06 -10.23 -18.64
N ALA A 217 -1.91 -9.12 -17.92
CA ALA A 217 -1.90 -7.78 -18.51
C ALA A 217 -0.80 -7.65 -19.58
N LEU A 218 0.43 -8.03 -19.24
CA LEU A 218 1.60 -7.97 -20.13
C LEU A 218 1.43 -8.87 -21.36
N GLN A 219 0.97 -10.11 -21.18
CA GLN A 219 0.80 -11.07 -22.28
C GLN A 219 -0.26 -10.63 -23.30
N ASN A 220 -1.26 -9.87 -22.84
CA ASN A 220 -2.39 -9.45 -23.68
C ASN A 220 -2.34 -7.96 -24.05
N GLY A 221 -1.30 -7.23 -23.66
CA GLY A 221 -1.20 -5.78 -23.90
C GLY A 221 -2.32 -4.97 -23.23
N ILE A 222 -2.80 -5.43 -22.08
CA ILE A 222 -3.89 -4.79 -21.33
C ILE A 222 -3.31 -3.79 -20.34
N SER A 223 -3.92 -2.62 -20.28
CA SER A 223 -3.79 -1.65 -19.21
C SER A 223 -5.02 -1.75 -18.30
N TYR A 224 -4.81 -1.72 -16.97
CA TYR A 224 -5.90 -1.77 -15.99
C TYR A 224 -5.95 -0.50 -15.16
N SER A 225 -7.07 0.22 -15.20
CA SER A 225 -7.29 1.33 -14.26
C SER A 225 -7.28 0.85 -12.80
N TYR A 226 -7.15 1.76 -11.84
CA TYR A 226 -7.31 1.40 -10.42
C TYR A 226 -8.66 0.74 -10.16
N LEU A 227 -9.72 1.20 -10.84
CA LEU A 227 -11.05 0.65 -10.69
C LEU A 227 -11.15 -0.77 -11.24
N ASP A 228 -10.50 -1.07 -12.36
CA ASP A 228 -10.44 -2.44 -12.90
C ASP A 228 -9.73 -3.37 -11.92
N LEU A 229 -8.58 -2.94 -11.39
CA LEU A 229 -7.82 -3.72 -10.41
C LEU A 229 -8.62 -3.93 -9.10
N HIS A 230 -9.27 -2.88 -8.59
CA HIS A 230 -10.15 -2.96 -7.41
C HIS A 230 -11.27 -3.97 -7.62
N GLN A 231 -11.94 -3.94 -8.78
CA GLN A 231 -12.99 -4.89 -9.12
C GLN A 231 -12.46 -6.31 -9.29
N ILE A 232 -11.33 -6.50 -9.96
CA ILE A 232 -10.71 -7.82 -10.16
C ILE A 232 -10.34 -8.41 -8.79
N PHE A 233 -9.61 -7.68 -7.96
CA PHE A 233 -9.12 -8.18 -6.68
C PHE A 233 -10.26 -8.37 -5.68
N GLY A 234 -11.14 -7.38 -5.52
CA GLY A 234 -12.32 -7.49 -4.64
C GLY A 234 -13.18 -8.71 -4.98
N ASN A 235 -13.47 -8.96 -6.26
CA ASN A 235 -14.26 -10.11 -6.69
C ASN A 235 -13.56 -11.45 -6.42
N GLN A 236 -12.24 -11.54 -6.63
CA GLN A 236 -11.49 -12.78 -6.41
C GLN A 236 -11.29 -13.07 -4.93
N LEU A 237 -11.02 -12.04 -4.12
CA LEU A 237 -10.87 -12.17 -2.67
C LEU A 237 -12.21 -12.56 -2.02
N ALA A 238 -13.32 -11.96 -2.43
CA ALA A 238 -14.66 -12.31 -1.93
C ALA A 238 -15.06 -13.76 -2.22
N LYS A 239 -14.67 -14.31 -3.39
CA LYS A 239 -14.91 -15.74 -3.71
C LYS A 239 -14.17 -16.67 -2.75
N LYS A 240 -12.95 -16.30 -2.36
CA LYS A 240 -12.10 -17.11 -1.47
C LYS A 240 -12.52 -17.04 0.01
N GLU A 241 -13.25 -16.01 0.43
CA GLU A 241 -13.80 -15.92 1.80
C GLU A 241 -14.83 -17.02 2.12
N GLY A 242 -15.42 -17.63 1.10
CA GLY A 242 -16.36 -18.76 1.25
C GLY A 242 -15.71 -20.14 1.18
N GLU A 243 -14.40 -20.23 0.95
CA GLU A 243 -13.69 -21.51 0.75
C GLU A 243 -12.93 -21.98 2.00
N SER A 244 -12.90 -23.30 2.20
CA SER A 244 -12.09 -23.98 3.22
C SER A 244 -10.60 -23.64 3.06
N THR A 245 -9.84 -23.51 4.15
CA THR A 245 -8.37 -23.32 4.13
C THR A 245 -7.63 -24.40 3.33
N SER A 246 -8.26 -25.55 3.10
CA SER A 246 -7.71 -26.64 2.26
C SER A 246 -7.68 -26.36 0.74
N THR A 247 -8.28 -25.27 0.24
CA THR A 247 -8.21 -24.86 -1.19
C THR A 247 -7.29 -23.67 -1.44
N GLN A 248 -6.71 -23.10 -0.38
CA GLN A 248 -5.70 -22.05 -0.50
C GLN A 248 -4.40 -22.65 -1.03
N LEU A 249 -3.83 -22.03 -2.07
CA LEU A 249 -2.45 -22.31 -2.49
C LEU A 249 -1.55 -22.16 -1.27
N GLN A 250 -0.66 -23.12 -1.05
CA GLN A 250 0.35 -23.05 0.00
C GLN A 250 1.53 -22.20 -0.49
N TYR A 251 2.29 -21.62 0.43
CA TYR A 251 3.49 -20.84 0.12
C TYR A 251 4.42 -21.61 -0.83
N GLN A 252 4.64 -22.90 -0.57
CA GLN A 252 5.47 -23.74 -1.42
C GLN A 252 4.90 -23.90 -2.84
N ASP A 253 3.57 -23.99 -3.00
CA ASP A 253 2.95 -24.08 -4.34
C ASP A 253 3.21 -22.82 -5.17
N VAL A 254 3.26 -21.65 -4.51
CA VAL A 254 3.58 -20.37 -5.15
C VAL A 254 5.05 -20.34 -5.58
N ILE A 255 5.97 -20.75 -4.71
CA ILE A 255 7.41 -20.82 -5.04
C ILE A 255 7.65 -21.82 -6.17
N ASP A 256 7.07 -23.02 -6.10
CA ASP A 256 7.19 -24.04 -7.14
C ASP A 256 6.62 -23.56 -8.49
N TYR A 257 5.54 -22.75 -8.47
CA TYR A 257 5.00 -22.14 -9.67
C TYR A 257 5.95 -21.10 -10.25
N LEU A 258 6.53 -20.24 -9.41
CA LEU A 258 7.51 -19.24 -9.83
C LEU A 258 8.71 -19.89 -10.50
N GLU A 259 9.28 -20.93 -9.90
CA GLU A 259 10.37 -21.70 -10.51
C GLU A 259 9.97 -22.26 -11.88
N LYS A 260 8.79 -22.87 -11.98
CA LYS A 260 8.26 -23.41 -13.25
C LYS A 260 8.01 -22.36 -14.33
N ILE A 261 7.61 -21.13 -13.96
CA ILE A 261 7.50 -20.04 -14.93
C ILE A 261 8.85 -19.40 -15.23
N GLY A 262 9.80 -19.45 -14.29
CA GLY A 262 11.22 -19.13 -14.50
C GLY A 262 11.77 -19.83 -15.72
N ASP A 263 11.56 -21.14 -15.74
CA ASP A 263 11.96 -22.01 -16.84
C ASP A 263 11.16 -21.83 -18.15
N ARG A 264 10.04 -21.08 -18.12
CA ARG A 264 9.16 -20.85 -19.30
C ARG A 264 9.21 -19.43 -19.84
N ILE A 265 9.77 -18.50 -19.07
CA ILE A 265 9.91 -17.08 -19.40
C ILE A 265 11.34 -16.80 -19.93
N ASP A 266 12.16 -17.84 -20.09
CA ASP A 266 13.49 -17.78 -20.69
C ASP A 266 13.46 -17.25 -22.13
N GLU A 267 14.45 -16.37 -22.39
CA GLU A 267 14.80 -15.58 -23.59
C GLU A 267 13.69 -14.79 -24.31
N GLU A 268 12.54 -15.39 -24.63
CA GLU A 268 11.52 -14.79 -25.51
C GLU A 268 10.41 -14.04 -24.74
N GLY A 269 10.10 -14.50 -23.52
CA GLY A 269 9.07 -13.93 -22.65
C GLY A 269 9.48 -12.59 -22.05
N PHE A 270 10.69 -12.53 -21.47
CA PHE A 270 11.20 -11.30 -20.87
C PHE A 270 11.54 -10.23 -21.93
N HIS A 271 12.01 -10.61 -23.13
CA HIS A 271 12.19 -9.66 -24.24
C HIS A 271 10.88 -9.02 -24.71
N LYS A 272 9.74 -9.74 -24.67
CA LYS A 272 8.42 -9.14 -24.94
C LYS A 272 8.00 -8.17 -23.83
N VAL A 273 8.23 -8.54 -22.57
CA VAL A 273 7.94 -7.68 -21.41
C VAL A 273 8.82 -6.43 -21.41
N GLU A 274 10.11 -6.53 -21.73
CA GLU A 274 11.02 -5.38 -21.87
C GLU A 274 10.67 -4.50 -23.08
N ASN A 275 10.30 -5.08 -24.23
CA ASN A 275 9.85 -4.32 -25.40
C ASN A 275 8.52 -3.58 -25.15
N LEU A 276 7.63 -4.12 -24.32
CA LEU A 276 6.40 -3.42 -23.89
C LEU A 276 6.70 -2.31 -22.86
N ARG A 277 7.67 -2.53 -21.96
CA ARG A 277 8.14 -1.52 -20.98
C ARG A 277 8.89 -0.36 -21.63
N GLY A 278 9.61 -0.60 -22.73
CA GLY A 278 10.37 0.41 -23.48
C GLY A 278 9.51 1.34 -24.37
N GLN A 279 8.21 1.11 -24.45
CA GLN A 279 7.29 2.08 -25.04
C GLN A 279 6.87 3.07 -23.94
N ASP A 280 7.35 4.31 -24.00
CA ASP A 280 7.07 5.40 -23.04
C ASP A 280 5.56 5.64 -22.75
N ASN A 281 4.68 5.06 -23.58
CA ASN A 281 3.22 5.12 -23.43
C ASN A 281 2.61 3.99 -22.59
N PHE A 282 3.31 2.88 -22.33
CA PHE A 282 2.76 1.76 -21.57
C PHE A 282 2.58 2.13 -20.10
N ILE A 283 3.64 2.57 -19.40
CA ILE A 283 3.58 2.95 -17.97
C ILE A 283 2.56 4.08 -17.72
N ALA A 284 2.49 5.08 -18.60
CA ALA A 284 1.55 6.20 -18.49
C ALA A 284 0.11 5.83 -18.88
N SER A 285 -0.12 4.71 -19.56
CA SER A 285 -1.47 4.24 -19.89
C SER A 285 -1.96 3.16 -18.95
N THR A 286 -1.07 2.42 -18.28
CA THR A 286 -1.42 1.29 -17.42
C THR A 286 -2.32 1.69 -16.25
N ILE A 287 -2.27 2.94 -15.79
CA ILE A 287 -3.16 3.39 -14.71
C ILE A 287 -3.64 4.83 -14.88
N LYS A 288 -4.49 5.04 -15.90
CA LYS A 288 -5.27 6.27 -16.02
C LYS A 288 -6.66 6.07 -15.44
N GLU A 289 -7.06 7.03 -14.60
CA GLU A 289 -8.44 7.25 -14.14
C GLU A 289 -9.42 7.36 -15.32
#